data_AF-A0A6J5Y489-F1
#
_entry.id   AF-A0A6J5Y489-F1
#
_cell.length_a   1.000
_cell.length_b   1.000
_cell.length_c   1.000
_cell.angle_alpha   90.00
_cell.angle_beta   90.00
_cell.angle_gamma   90.00
#
_symmetry.space_group_name_H-M   'P 1'
#
loop_
_entity.id
_entity.type
_entity.pdbx_description
1 polymer ?
#
loop_
_entity_poly.entity_id
_entity_poly.type
_entity_poly.pdbx_seq_one_letter_code
_entity_poly.pdbx_strand_id
1 'polypeptide(L)'
;MSPDVTSIEAEGLDRETLTLPGFQEKLVNQVVNATEGTVILVIMSAGPIDVSFAKNVTKIGGIIWVGYPGQAGGDAIAQVIFGDYNPAGRLPFTWYPKEYADQVQMTDMNMRANTSRNFPGRTYRFYTGKTVYEFGHGLSYSTFTKFIKSAPSTEQRAKGRRPRGASVLETATLGDVGWSTKPAAGGLSEGGGEELAGKACNHEGGCVQETELCG
;
A
#
# COMPACT_ATOMS: atom_id res chain seq x y z
N MET A 1 -26.16 -0.93 16.42
CA MET A 1 -25.12 -0.06 17.01
C MET A 1 -23.86 -0.32 16.23
N SER A 2 -23.49 0.54 15.29
CA SER A 2 -22.22 0.42 14.58
C SER A 2 -21.10 0.70 15.59
N PRO A 3 -20.12 -0.20 15.81
CA PRO A 3 -19.01 0.11 16.68
C PRO A 3 -18.26 1.33 16.11
N ASP A 4 -17.98 2.31 16.96
CA ASP A 4 -17.10 3.41 16.60
C ASP A 4 -15.71 2.85 16.29
N VAL A 5 -15.02 3.40 15.30
CA VAL A 5 -13.67 2.98 14.92
C VAL A 5 -12.68 3.06 16.09
N THR A 6 -12.92 4.01 17.02
CA THR A 6 -12.15 4.18 18.26
C THR A 6 -12.34 3.04 19.26
N SER A 7 -13.36 2.20 19.11
CA SER A 7 -13.57 1.04 19.99
C SER A 7 -12.72 -0.17 19.57
N ILE A 8 -12.03 -0.08 18.44
CA ILE A 8 -11.22 -1.17 17.87
C ILE A 8 -9.74 -0.81 17.87
N GLU A 9 -9.38 0.42 17.47
CA GLU A 9 -8.02 0.96 17.51
C GLU A 9 -8.04 2.33 18.20
N ALA A 10 -7.37 2.46 19.34
CA ALA A 10 -7.22 3.74 20.05
C ALA A 10 -5.93 3.81 20.87
N GLU A 11 -5.61 5.00 21.37
CA GLU A 11 -4.51 5.15 22.33
C GLU A 11 -4.75 4.30 23.57
N GLY A 12 -3.78 3.43 23.90
CA GLY A 12 -3.90 2.48 25.00
C GLY A 12 -4.79 1.26 24.69
N LEU A 13 -5.24 1.11 23.44
CA LEU A 13 -6.04 -0.03 22.98
C LEU A 13 -5.47 -0.58 21.66
N ASP A 14 -4.57 -1.56 21.80
CA ASP A 14 -4.10 -2.35 20.68
C ASP A 14 -5.16 -3.35 20.23
N ARG A 15 -5.16 -3.70 18.93
CA ARG A 15 -6.00 -4.77 18.41
C ARG A 15 -5.43 -6.13 18.74
N GLU A 16 -6.34 -7.06 19.02
CA GLU A 16 -6.00 -8.47 19.17
C GLU A 16 -5.97 -9.22 17.83
N THR A 17 -6.76 -8.79 16.84
CA THR A 17 -6.87 -9.48 15.54
C THR A 17 -6.83 -8.50 14.37
N LEU A 18 -6.34 -8.99 13.22
CA LEU A 18 -6.29 -8.21 11.97
C LEU A 18 -7.55 -8.32 11.11
N THR A 19 -8.55 -9.10 11.53
CA THR A 19 -9.81 -9.28 10.77
C THR A 19 -10.76 -8.10 10.91
N LEU A 20 -11.72 -7.96 10.00
CA LEU A 20 -12.80 -6.98 10.15
C LEU A 20 -13.63 -7.28 11.41
N PRO A 21 -14.01 -6.27 12.20
CA PRO A 21 -14.72 -6.48 13.45
C PRO A 21 -16.18 -6.90 13.23
N GLY A 22 -16.68 -7.79 14.09
CA GLY A 22 -18.08 -8.20 14.13
C GLY A 22 -18.52 -9.02 12.91
N PHE A 23 -19.67 -8.67 12.33
CA PHE A 23 -20.28 -9.40 11.21
C PHE A 23 -20.03 -8.75 9.84
N GLN A 24 -19.08 -7.83 9.73
CA GLN A 24 -18.83 -7.09 8.50
C GLN A 24 -18.44 -8.00 7.34
N GLU A 25 -17.55 -8.99 7.57
CA GLU A 25 -17.19 -9.97 6.55
C GLU A 25 -18.41 -10.76 6.05
N LYS A 26 -19.26 -11.22 6.99
CA LYS A 26 -20.50 -11.94 6.66
C LYS A 26 -21.46 -11.06 5.85
N LEU A 27 -21.59 -9.79 6.21
CA LEU A 27 -22.42 -8.83 5.48
C LEU A 27 -21.90 -8.64 4.05
N VAL A 28 -20.60 -8.45 3.86
CA VAL A 28 -20.00 -8.31 2.51
C VAL A 28 -20.29 -9.56 1.69
N ASN A 29 -20.10 -10.75 2.25
CA ASN A 29 -20.39 -12.00 1.55
C ASN A 29 -21.87 -12.15 1.18
N GLN A 30 -22.79 -11.73 2.05
CA GLN A 30 -24.23 -11.74 1.77
C GLN A 30 -24.62 -10.74 0.67
N VAL A 31 -24.09 -9.52 0.72
CA VAL A 31 -24.34 -8.49 -0.30
C VAL A 31 -23.84 -8.94 -1.67
N VAL A 32 -22.62 -9.47 -1.72
CA VAL A 32 -22.04 -9.99 -2.96
C VAL A 32 -22.86 -11.16 -3.53
N ASN A 33 -23.38 -12.04 -2.67
CA ASN A 33 -24.21 -13.14 -3.13
C ASN A 33 -25.59 -12.69 -3.62
N ALA A 34 -26.18 -11.68 -2.98
CA ALA A 34 -27.51 -11.17 -3.33
C ALA A 34 -27.53 -10.27 -4.57
N THR A 35 -26.43 -9.58 -4.86
CA THR A 35 -26.38 -8.63 -5.99
C THR A 35 -26.05 -9.33 -7.32
N GLU A 36 -26.67 -8.85 -8.39
CA GLU A 36 -26.28 -9.16 -9.77
C GLU A 36 -25.21 -8.19 -10.30
N GLY A 37 -25.04 -7.04 -9.64
CA GLY A 37 -24.10 -6.00 -10.04
C GLY A 37 -22.72 -6.10 -9.39
N THR A 38 -21.84 -5.17 -9.74
CA THR A 38 -20.51 -5.03 -9.15
C THR A 38 -20.58 -4.37 -7.78
N VAL A 39 -19.83 -4.91 -6.81
CA VAL A 39 -19.68 -4.30 -5.47
C VAL A 39 -18.34 -3.58 -5.38
N ILE A 40 -18.35 -2.37 -4.82
CA ILE A 40 -17.14 -1.63 -4.46
C ILE A 40 -16.99 -1.68 -2.94
N LEU A 41 -15.85 -2.19 -2.46
CA LEU A 41 -15.56 -2.28 -1.05
C LEU A 41 -14.73 -1.07 -0.61
N VAL A 42 -15.27 -0.25 0.30
CA VAL A 42 -14.56 0.88 0.91
C VAL A 42 -14.16 0.49 2.33
N ILE A 43 -12.86 0.51 2.61
CA ILE A 43 -12.29 0.12 3.90
C ILE A 43 -11.80 1.37 4.62
N MET A 44 -12.40 1.62 5.78
CA MET A 44 -12.05 2.70 6.70
C MET A 44 -11.36 2.09 7.92
N SER A 45 -10.04 2.20 7.99
CA SER A 45 -9.23 1.70 9.11
C SER A 45 -7.92 2.47 9.20
N ALA A 46 -7.38 2.62 10.41
CA ALA A 46 -6.06 3.23 10.58
C ALA A 46 -4.96 2.24 10.15
N GLY A 47 -5.06 1.02 10.68
CA GLY A 47 -4.13 -0.07 10.41
C GLY A 47 -4.54 -0.98 9.24
N PRO A 48 -3.65 -1.92 8.89
CA PRO A 48 -3.95 -2.98 7.93
C PRO A 48 -5.06 -3.91 8.44
N ILE A 49 -5.87 -4.40 7.51
CA ILE A 49 -6.92 -5.39 7.76
C ILE A 49 -6.69 -6.57 6.83
N ASP A 50 -6.91 -7.79 7.32
CA ASP A 50 -6.93 -8.94 6.42
C ASP A 50 -8.21 -8.93 5.57
N VAL A 51 -8.04 -8.67 4.28
CA VAL A 51 -9.12 -8.67 3.27
C VAL A 51 -8.95 -9.77 2.23
N SER A 52 -8.25 -10.84 2.60
CA SER A 52 -8.08 -12.03 1.77
C SER A 52 -9.42 -12.62 1.33
N PHE A 53 -10.47 -12.49 2.15
CA PHE A 53 -11.83 -12.95 1.82
C PHE A 53 -12.43 -12.22 0.60
N ALA A 54 -12.09 -10.94 0.40
CA ALA A 54 -12.64 -10.11 -0.67
C ALA A 54 -11.79 -10.16 -1.95
N LYS A 55 -10.48 -10.41 -1.82
CA LYS A 55 -9.51 -10.33 -2.93
C LYS A 55 -9.80 -11.28 -4.09
N ASN A 56 -10.35 -12.47 -3.82
CA ASN A 56 -10.60 -13.51 -4.82
C ASN A 56 -12.05 -13.54 -5.33
N VAL A 57 -12.88 -12.59 -4.92
CA VAL A 57 -14.31 -12.58 -5.23
C VAL A 57 -14.56 -11.76 -6.49
N THR A 58 -14.95 -12.43 -7.58
CA THR A 58 -15.09 -11.83 -8.92
C THR A 58 -16.11 -10.70 -9.01
N LYS A 59 -17.11 -10.69 -8.13
CA LYS A 59 -18.14 -9.65 -8.08
C LYS A 59 -17.67 -8.36 -7.40
N ILE A 60 -16.55 -8.40 -6.67
CA ILE A 60 -15.95 -7.21 -6.07
C ILE A 60 -15.08 -6.54 -7.13
N GLY A 61 -15.57 -5.44 -7.72
CA GLY A 61 -14.90 -4.76 -8.81
C GLY A 61 -13.79 -3.81 -8.37
N GLY A 62 -13.75 -3.45 -7.10
CA GLY A 62 -12.72 -2.56 -6.55
C GLY A 62 -12.70 -2.58 -5.03
N ILE A 63 -11.50 -2.40 -4.48
CA ILE A 63 -11.25 -2.26 -3.05
C ILE A 63 -10.49 -0.94 -2.84
N ILE A 64 -11.07 -0.05 -2.04
CA ILE A 64 -10.51 1.28 -1.77
C ILE A 64 -10.24 1.39 -0.28
N TRP A 65 -8.98 1.61 0.09
CA TRP A 65 -8.62 1.96 1.47
C TRP A 65 -8.48 3.47 1.61
N VAL A 66 -9.20 4.06 2.57
CA VAL A 66 -9.34 5.51 2.71
C VAL A 66 -8.81 6.05 4.04
N GLY A 67 -8.30 5.18 4.91
CA GLY A 67 -7.83 5.57 6.23
C GLY A 67 -8.93 6.28 7.04
N TYR A 68 -8.60 7.46 7.56
CA TYR A 68 -9.56 8.42 8.13
C TYR A 68 -9.63 9.66 7.24
N PRO A 69 -10.63 9.76 6.35
CA PRO A 69 -10.64 10.75 5.28
C PRO A 69 -11.13 12.15 5.72
N GLY A 70 -11.26 12.39 7.04
CA GLY A 70 -11.64 13.69 7.60
C GLY A 70 -13.05 14.17 7.20
N GLN A 71 -13.31 15.46 7.39
CA GLN A 71 -14.64 16.06 7.18
C GLN A 71 -15.13 16.02 5.73
N ALA A 72 -14.22 16.07 4.76
CA ALA A 72 -14.52 16.04 3.32
C ALA A 72 -14.37 14.63 2.72
N GLY A 73 -14.30 13.61 3.57
CA GLY A 73 -13.99 12.26 3.14
C GLY A 73 -15.05 11.63 2.25
N GLY A 74 -16.33 11.92 2.50
CA GLY A 74 -17.43 11.44 1.66
C GLY A 74 -17.31 11.94 0.21
N ASP A 75 -17.07 13.24 0.05
CA ASP A 75 -16.92 13.86 -1.27
C ASP A 75 -15.69 13.32 -2.01
N ALA A 76 -14.57 13.15 -1.29
CA ALA A 76 -13.35 12.59 -1.87
C ALA A 76 -13.54 11.15 -2.35
N ILE A 77 -14.26 10.32 -1.58
CA ILE A 77 -14.56 8.93 -1.97
C ILE A 77 -15.46 8.90 -3.20
N ALA A 78 -16.48 9.75 -3.26
CA ALA A 78 -17.39 9.83 -4.39
C ALA A 78 -16.63 10.22 -5.68
N GLN A 79 -15.78 11.25 -5.63
CA GLN A 79 -14.97 11.69 -6.78
C GLN A 79 -14.07 10.57 -7.33
N VAL A 80 -13.49 9.75 -6.44
CA VAL A 80 -12.70 8.58 -6.89
C VAL A 80 -13.61 7.55 -7.53
N ILE A 81 -14.70 7.14 -6.88
CA ILE A 81 -15.60 6.09 -7.38
C ILE A 81 -16.23 6.47 -8.73
N PHE A 82 -16.60 7.73 -8.92
CA PHE A 82 -17.20 8.23 -10.17
C PHE A 82 -16.16 8.59 -11.25
N GLY A 83 -14.87 8.58 -10.91
CA GLY A 83 -13.78 8.83 -11.86
C GLY A 83 -13.44 10.30 -12.08
N ASP A 84 -13.99 11.23 -11.28
CA ASP A 84 -13.62 12.65 -11.29
C ASP A 84 -12.15 12.85 -10.87
N TYR A 85 -11.60 11.91 -10.10
CA TYR A 85 -10.21 11.92 -9.67
C TYR A 85 -9.54 10.55 -9.88
N ASN A 86 -8.36 10.53 -10.51
CA ASN A 86 -7.56 9.32 -10.66
C ASN A 86 -6.77 9.02 -9.36
N PRO A 87 -7.04 7.89 -8.67
CA PRO A 87 -6.35 7.54 -7.43
C PRO A 87 -4.85 7.31 -7.67
N ALA A 88 -4.03 7.99 -6.88
CA ALA A 88 -2.58 7.89 -6.92
C ALA A 88 -1.96 7.43 -5.59
N GLY A 89 -2.80 7.10 -4.61
CA GLY A 89 -2.38 6.66 -3.28
C GLY A 89 -1.66 5.31 -3.30
N ARG A 90 -0.69 5.14 -2.41
CA ARG A 90 0.09 3.91 -2.24
C ARG A 90 0.12 3.53 -0.77
N LEU A 91 0.06 2.24 -0.46
CA LEU A 91 0.04 1.76 0.91
C LEU A 91 1.36 2.10 1.65
N PRO A 92 1.30 2.74 2.83
CA PRO A 92 2.48 3.06 3.63
C PRO A 92 2.89 1.93 4.58
N PHE A 93 2.18 0.80 4.59
CA PHE A 93 2.48 -0.38 5.39
C PHE A 93 2.06 -1.64 4.63
N THR A 94 2.68 -2.77 5.00
CA THR A 94 2.31 -4.09 4.48
C THR A 94 1.03 -4.57 5.15
N TRP A 95 0.10 -5.10 4.35
CA TRP A 95 -1.09 -5.77 4.86
C TRP A 95 -0.77 -7.24 5.08
N TYR A 96 -0.75 -7.63 6.34
CA TYR A 96 -0.48 -8.99 6.76
C TYR A 96 -1.76 -9.83 6.78
N PRO A 97 -1.67 -11.14 6.53
CA PRO A 97 -2.77 -12.05 6.77
C PRO A 97 -2.99 -12.20 8.28
N LYS A 98 -4.20 -12.57 8.70
CA LYS A 98 -4.56 -12.63 10.13
C LYS A 98 -3.63 -13.50 10.95
N GLU A 99 -3.08 -14.57 10.37
CA GLU A 99 -2.19 -15.52 11.04
C GLU A 99 -0.89 -14.86 11.51
N TYR A 100 -0.51 -13.71 10.93
CA TYR A 100 0.66 -12.95 11.37
C TYR A 100 0.53 -12.45 12.80
N ALA A 101 -0.66 -11.98 13.19
CA ALA A 101 -0.91 -11.50 14.55
C ALA A 101 -0.84 -12.64 15.58
N ASP A 102 -1.20 -13.85 15.18
CA ASP A 102 -1.12 -15.05 16.03
C ASP A 102 0.32 -15.60 16.13
N GLN A 103 1.13 -15.43 15.08
CA GLN A 103 2.49 -15.97 15.00
C GLN A 103 3.55 -15.07 15.65
N VAL A 104 3.36 -13.75 15.61
CA VAL A 104 4.35 -12.79 16.08
C VAL A 104 3.89 -12.14 17.37
N GLN A 105 4.65 -12.33 18.45
CA GLN A 105 4.42 -11.58 19.68
C GLN A 105 4.70 -10.10 19.43
N MET A 106 3.70 -9.24 19.61
CA MET A 106 3.82 -7.81 19.29
C MET A 106 4.89 -7.09 20.14
N THR A 107 5.22 -7.63 21.31
CA THR A 107 6.30 -7.17 22.19
C THR A 107 7.71 -7.54 21.73
N ASP A 108 7.86 -8.47 20.76
CA ASP A 108 9.18 -8.87 20.24
C ASP A 108 9.69 -7.86 19.20
N MET A 109 10.69 -7.07 19.58
CA MET A 109 11.26 -6.00 18.74
C MET A 109 12.26 -6.49 17.68
N ASN A 110 12.46 -7.81 17.53
CA ASN A 110 13.29 -8.34 16.45
C ASN A 110 12.66 -8.01 15.09
N MET A 111 13.46 -7.50 14.16
CA MET A 111 12.98 -7.12 12.83
C MET A 111 13.23 -8.21 11.79
N ARG A 112 14.36 -8.90 11.88
CA ARG A 112 14.83 -9.89 10.90
C ARG A 112 14.10 -11.21 11.07
N ALA A 113 13.78 -11.87 9.96
CA ALA A 113 13.25 -13.23 9.98
C ALA A 113 14.26 -14.19 10.65
N ASN A 114 13.73 -15.11 11.46
CA ASN A 114 14.49 -16.14 12.14
C ASN A 114 13.70 -17.46 12.13
N THR A 115 14.10 -18.37 11.24
CA THR A 115 13.45 -19.68 11.07
C THR A 115 13.50 -20.53 12.33
N SER A 116 14.59 -20.47 13.11
CA SER A 116 14.73 -21.25 14.35
C SER A 116 13.74 -20.84 15.44
N ARG A 117 13.25 -19.60 15.40
CA ARG A 117 12.25 -19.08 16.34
C ARG A 117 10.84 -19.01 15.74
N ASN A 118 10.64 -19.60 14.56
CA ASN A 118 9.40 -19.49 13.77
C ASN A 118 8.96 -18.02 13.58
N PHE A 119 9.93 -17.12 13.40
CA PHE A 119 9.69 -15.69 13.30
C PHE A 119 9.81 -15.22 11.84
N PRO A 120 8.72 -14.80 11.19
CA PRO A 120 8.72 -14.49 9.76
C PRO A 120 9.32 -13.12 9.41
N GLY A 121 9.78 -12.34 10.40
CA GLY A 121 10.25 -10.97 10.22
C GLY A 121 9.15 -9.92 10.35
N ARG A 122 9.54 -8.65 10.40
CA ARG A 122 8.64 -7.49 10.45
C ARG A 122 8.92 -6.54 9.30
N THR A 123 7.90 -5.77 8.92
CA THR A 123 7.91 -4.78 7.82
C THR A 123 8.17 -5.39 6.45
N TYR A 124 7.94 -4.61 5.39
CA TYR A 124 8.22 -5.04 4.01
C TYR A 124 9.69 -5.42 3.78
N ARG A 125 10.61 -4.88 4.58
CA ARG A 125 12.06 -5.09 4.41
C ARG A 125 12.55 -6.47 4.84
N PHE A 126 11.95 -7.06 5.88
CA PHE A 126 12.46 -8.31 6.46
C PHE A 126 11.42 -9.42 6.52
N TYR A 127 10.16 -9.11 6.20
CA TYR A 127 9.11 -10.09 6.20
C TYR A 127 9.27 -11.06 5.02
N THR A 128 9.35 -12.35 5.32
CA THR A 128 9.50 -13.41 4.31
C THR A 128 8.20 -14.20 4.11
N GLY A 129 7.12 -13.81 4.77
CA GLY A 129 5.82 -14.48 4.68
C GLY A 129 4.95 -13.95 3.54
N LYS A 130 3.70 -14.43 3.49
CA LYS A 130 2.71 -14.01 2.50
C LYS A 130 2.08 -12.67 2.88
N THR A 131 1.90 -11.78 1.92
CA THR A 131 1.25 -10.49 2.10
C THR A 131 -0.10 -10.46 1.40
N VAL A 132 -1.09 -9.77 2.00
CA VAL A 132 -2.38 -9.51 1.34
C VAL A 132 -2.19 -8.40 0.31
N TYR A 133 -1.58 -7.30 0.76
CA TYR A 133 -1.07 -6.22 -0.07
C TYR A 133 0.32 -5.82 0.41
N GLU A 134 1.21 -5.60 -0.54
CA GLU A 134 2.58 -5.20 -0.26
C GLU A 134 2.67 -3.71 0.06
N PHE A 135 3.75 -3.34 0.75
CA PHE A 135 4.10 -1.94 0.92
C PHE A 135 4.26 -1.27 -0.45
N GLY A 136 3.74 -0.06 -0.60
CA GLY A 136 3.79 0.68 -1.85
C GLY A 136 2.82 0.17 -2.93
N HIS A 137 1.97 -0.81 -2.63
CA HIS A 137 0.91 -1.23 -3.54
C HIS A 137 -0.13 -0.12 -3.69
N GLY A 138 -0.66 0.01 -4.91
CA GLY A 138 -1.76 0.91 -5.25
C GLY A 138 -2.07 0.83 -6.73
N LEU A 139 -3.27 1.20 -7.11
CA LEU A 139 -3.72 1.17 -8.49
C LEU A 139 -4.07 2.59 -8.94
N SER A 140 -4.07 2.79 -10.25
CA SER A 140 -4.48 4.02 -10.93
C SER A 140 -5.48 3.61 -12.01
N TYR A 141 -6.37 4.52 -12.39
CA TYR A 141 -7.30 4.30 -13.51
C TYR A 141 -6.58 4.34 -14.87
N SER A 142 -5.38 4.91 -14.93
CA SER A 142 -4.54 4.94 -16.13
C SER A 142 -3.32 4.02 -16.01
N THR A 143 -2.83 3.57 -17.16
CA THR A 143 -1.62 2.73 -17.30
C THR A 143 -0.39 3.60 -17.55
N PHE A 144 0.68 3.31 -16.80
CA PHE A 144 1.95 4.03 -16.90
C PHE A 144 3.04 3.13 -17.42
N THR A 145 3.72 3.54 -18.49
CA THR A 145 4.93 2.88 -18.98
C THR A 145 6.16 3.63 -18.46
N LYS A 146 7.17 2.89 -18.03
CA LYS A 146 8.34 3.44 -17.33
C LYS A 146 9.61 2.92 -17.99
N PHE A 147 10.54 3.83 -18.27
CA PHE A 147 11.85 3.46 -18.80
C PHE A 147 12.95 4.21 -18.06
N ILE A 148 14.06 3.51 -17.80
CA ILE A 148 15.25 4.11 -17.19
C ILE A 148 15.96 4.90 -18.28
N LYS A 149 16.03 6.23 -18.12
CA LYS A 149 16.68 7.12 -19.09
C LYS A 149 18.19 7.12 -18.90
N SER A 150 18.65 7.10 -17.64
CA SER A 150 20.06 6.95 -17.30
C SER A 150 20.21 6.32 -15.92
N ALA A 151 21.13 5.35 -15.81
CA ALA A 151 21.57 4.80 -14.53
C ALA A 151 23.06 5.15 -14.33
N PRO A 152 23.48 5.63 -13.15
CA PRO A 152 24.89 5.84 -12.87
C PRO A 152 25.63 4.50 -12.89
N SER A 153 26.72 4.41 -13.66
CA SER A 153 27.49 3.18 -13.89
C SER A 153 28.50 2.85 -12.76
N THR A 154 28.50 3.59 -11.66
CA THR A 154 29.49 3.39 -10.58
C THR A 154 28.92 3.76 -9.22
N GLU A 155 28.88 2.79 -8.31
CA GLU A 155 28.71 3.01 -6.87
C GLU A 155 29.93 3.76 -6.34
N GLN A 156 29.89 5.09 -6.38
CA GLN A 156 30.83 5.88 -5.61
C GLN A 156 30.32 5.99 -4.18
N ARG A 157 30.89 5.18 -3.29
CA ARG A 157 30.84 5.39 -1.84
C ARG A 157 31.68 6.64 -1.48
N ALA A 158 31.21 7.80 -1.90
CA ALA A 158 31.81 9.08 -1.53
C ALA A 158 31.42 9.38 -0.08
N LYS A 159 32.41 9.40 0.83
CA LYS A 159 32.25 9.96 2.18
C LYS A 159 31.73 11.39 2.06
N GLY A 160 30.42 11.60 2.26
CA GLY A 160 29.83 12.92 2.51
C GLY A 160 29.06 13.59 1.37
N ARG A 161 28.87 12.98 0.18
CA ARG A 161 27.92 13.49 -0.84
C ARG A 161 27.14 12.34 -1.47
N ARG A 162 25.80 12.43 -1.38
CA ARG A 162 24.86 11.45 -1.96
C ARG A 162 24.96 11.46 -3.49
N PRO A 163 25.01 10.30 -4.15
CA PRO A 163 25.07 10.23 -5.61
C PRO A 163 23.80 10.79 -6.25
N ARG A 164 23.94 11.41 -7.44
CA ARG A 164 22.80 11.81 -8.28
C ARG A 164 22.11 10.55 -8.78
N GLY A 165 20.82 10.39 -8.43
CA GLY A 165 20.04 9.19 -8.72
C GLY A 165 19.79 8.95 -10.21
N ALA A 166 19.29 7.75 -10.50
CA ALA A 166 18.82 7.38 -11.83
C ALA A 166 17.62 8.26 -12.24
N SER A 167 17.61 8.71 -13.50
CA SER A 167 16.46 9.41 -14.07
C SER A 167 15.49 8.40 -14.67
N VAL A 168 14.23 8.44 -14.23
CA VAL A 168 13.15 7.59 -14.76
C VAL A 168 12.21 8.48 -15.54
N LEU A 169 11.97 8.16 -16.81
CA LEU A 169 10.89 8.75 -17.59
C LEU A 169 9.65 7.88 -17.41
N GLU A 170 8.54 8.52 -17.08
CA GLU A 170 7.21 7.92 -17.03
C GLU A 170 6.38 8.51 -18.16
N THR A 171 5.62 7.68 -18.86
CA THR A 171 4.71 8.12 -19.92
C THR A 171 3.37 7.44 -19.68
N ALA A 172 2.32 8.24 -19.47
CA ALA A 172 0.95 7.77 -19.38
C ALA A 172 0.33 7.71 -20.78
N THR A 173 -0.44 6.67 -21.09
CA THR A 173 -1.16 6.56 -22.37
C THR A 173 -2.66 6.51 -22.13
N LEU A 174 -3.28 7.69 -22.11
CA LEU A 174 -4.63 8.07 -22.57
C LEU A 174 -5.12 9.27 -21.74
N GLY A 175 -5.61 10.31 -22.42
CA GLY A 175 -6.71 11.21 -22.02
C GLY A 175 -6.63 12.06 -20.76
N ASP A 176 -6.04 11.57 -19.67
CA ASP A 176 -6.34 12.05 -18.32
C ASP A 176 -5.08 12.58 -17.60
N VAL A 177 -5.24 13.78 -17.05
CA VAL A 177 -4.30 14.46 -16.15
C VAL A 177 -4.23 13.64 -14.86
N GLY A 178 -3.23 12.77 -14.72
CA GLY A 178 -3.12 11.81 -13.62
C GLY A 178 -1.95 12.11 -12.67
N TRP A 179 -2.13 11.79 -11.39
CA TRP A 179 -1.04 11.76 -10.42
C TRP A 179 -0.44 10.34 -10.36
N SER A 180 0.89 10.22 -10.33
CA SER A 180 1.58 8.95 -10.07
C SER A 180 2.53 9.14 -8.89
N THR A 181 2.44 8.24 -7.91
CA THR A 181 3.37 8.21 -6.78
C THR A 181 4.12 6.88 -6.76
N LYS A 182 5.43 6.95 -6.55
CA LYS A 182 6.31 5.77 -6.52
C LYS A 182 7.27 5.79 -5.35
N PRO A 183 7.34 4.70 -4.57
CA PRO A 183 8.52 4.40 -3.76
C PRO A 183 9.66 3.89 -4.66
N ALA A 184 10.87 4.39 -4.44
CA ALA A 184 12.11 3.80 -4.94
C ALA A 184 12.76 3.00 -3.82
N ALA A 185 13.14 1.75 -4.12
CA ALA A 185 13.78 0.86 -3.17
C ALA A 185 15.22 0.54 -3.62
N GLY A 186 16.15 0.45 -2.67
CA GLY A 186 17.53 0.05 -2.87
C GLY A 186 17.85 -1.22 -2.07
N GLY A 187 18.56 -2.16 -2.68
CA GLY A 187 18.99 -3.41 -2.04
C GLY A 187 20.51 -3.44 -1.84
N LEU A 188 20.96 -3.88 -0.67
CA LEU A 188 22.36 -4.26 -0.42
C LEU A 188 22.46 -5.79 -0.54
N SER A 189 23.47 -6.30 -1.23
CA SER A 189 23.64 -7.74 -1.55
C SER A 189 23.80 -8.67 -0.33
N GLU A 190 23.93 -8.13 0.88
CA GLU A 190 24.10 -8.89 2.13
C GLU A 190 22.77 -9.11 2.86
N GLY A 191 21.89 -9.93 2.28
CA GLY A 191 20.80 -10.62 2.99
C GLY A 191 19.77 -9.75 3.73
N GLY A 192 19.63 -8.47 3.39
CA GLY A 192 18.56 -7.59 3.85
C GLY A 192 17.61 -7.31 2.70
N GLY A 193 16.30 -7.38 2.92
CA GLY A 193 15.33 -6.99 1.88
C GLY A 193 15.40 -5.50 1.57
N GLU A 194 14.61 -5.10 0.58
CA GLU A 194 14.70 -3.77 -0.03
C GLU A 194 14.36 -2.65 0.96
N GLU A 195 15.11 -1.55 0.92
CA GLU A 195 14.92 -0.36 1.77
C GLU A 195 14.45 0.82 0.93
N LEU A 196 13.54 1.64 1.46
CA LEU A 196 13.01 2.80 0.75
C LEU A 196 14.07 3.90 0.71
N ALA A 197 14.51 4.26 -0.49
CA ALA A 197 15.50 5.31 -0.70
C ALA A 197 14.82 6.68 -0.92
N GLY A 198 13.67 6.71 -1.59
CA GLY A 198 12.95 7.95 -1.88
C GLY A 198 11.53 7.75 -2.40
N LYS A 199 10.75 8.83 -2.44
CA LYS A 199 9.40 8.87 -3.04
C LYS A 199 9.27 10.13 -3.89
N ALA A 200 8.58 10.02 -5.02
CA ALA A 200 8.21 11.16 -5.87
C ALA A 200 6.72 11.11 -6.21
N CYS A 201 6.10 12.28 -6.33
CA CYS A 201 4.72 12.48 -6.76
C CYS A 201 4.72 13.46 -7.94
N ASN A 202 4.21 13.03 -9.08
CA ASN A 202 4.17 13.84 -10.30
C ASN A 202 2.75 14.29 -10.63
N HIS A 203 2.63 15.51 -11.18
CA HIS A 203 1.38 16.10 -11.68
C HIS A 203 1.52 16.34 -13.19
N GLU A 204 0.90 15.51 -14.02
CA GLU A 204 1.04 15.67 -15.47
C GLU A 204 0.01 16.63 -16.06
N GLY A 205 0.34 17.93 -16.03
CA GLY A 205 -0.13 18.93 -16.99
C GLY A 205 0.98 19.27 -17.97
N GLY A 206 1.34 18.32 -18.85
CA GLY A 206 2.23 18.49 -20.01
C GLY A 206 3.59 19.17 -19.77
N CYS A 207 4.63 18.41 -19.40
CA CYS A 207 6.01 18.56 -19.90
C CYS A 207 6.89 17.46 -19.29
N VAL A 208 7.82 16.91 -20.07
CA VAL A 208 8.91 15.99 -19.66
C VAL A 208 9.50 16.42 -18.30
N GLN A 209 9.46 15.56 -17.29
CA GLN A 209 10.08 15.84 -15.99
C GLN A 209 11.05 14.74 -15.55
N GLU A 210 12.29 15.15 -15.31
CA GLU A 210 13.33 14.39 -14.61
C GLU A 210 13.06 14.43 -13.11
N THR A 211 12.65 13.30 -12.53
CA THR A 211 12.67 13.12 -11.07
C THR A 211 14.05 12.63 -10.63
N GLU A 212 14.79 13.48 -9.92
CA GLU A 212 16.02 13.08 -9.21
C GLU A 212 15.64 12.23 -7.98
N LEU A 213 16.00 10.95 -8.01
CA LEU A 213 15.85 10.07 -6.86
C LEU A 213 17.04 10.27 -5.91
N CYS A 214 16.79 10.77 -4.70
CA CYS A 214 17.79 10.81 -3.64
C CYS A 214 18.00 9.39 -3.10
N GLY A 215 19.23 8.87 -3.24
CA GLY A 215 19.71 7.66 -2.59
C GLY A 215 20.60 7.96 -1.40
#